data_AF-A0A2D8VF48-F1
#
_entry.id   AF-A0A2D8VF48-F1
#
_cell.length_a   1.000
_cell.length_b   1.000
_cell.length_c   1.000
_cell.angle_alpha   90.00
_cell.angle_beta   90.00
_cell.angle_gamma   90.00
#
_symmetry.space_group_name_H-M   'P 1'
#
loop_
_entity.id
_entity.type
_entity.pdbx_description
1 polymer ?
#
loop_
_entity_poly.entity_id
_entity_poly.type
_entity_poly.pdbx_seq_one_letter_code
_entity_poly.pdbx_strand_id
1 'polypeptide(L)' 'MGSKVRTESKPCIHCGRLFENRKKWRSRHVWDSVLHCSKKCALLRRRKKRAERKERKP' A
#
# COMPACT_ATOMS: atom_id res chain seq x y z
N MET A 1 8.98 14.12 27.66
CA MET A 1 9.43 13.28 26.54
C MET A 1 8.19 12.61 25.94
N GLY A 2 7.69 13.11 24.80
CA GLY A 2 6.48 12.58 24.19
C GLY A 2 6.74 11.22 23.53
N SER A 3 6.24 10.15 24.12
CA SER A 3 6.28 8.80 23.56
C SER A 3 5.54 8.80 22.22
N LYS A 4 6.30 8.81 21.11
CA LYS A 4 5.77 8.57 19.76
C LYS A 4 5.01 7.25 19.81
N VAL A 5 3.67 7.34 19.77
CA VAL A 5 2.79 6.18 19.58
C VAL A 5 3.34 5.43 18.38
N ARG A 6 3.83 4.21 18.59
CA ARG A 6 4.41 3.39 17.52
C ARG A 6 3.29 2.96 16.58
N THR A 7 2.99 3.81 15.62
CA THR A 7 2.13 3.51 14.48
C THR A 7 2.87 2.48 13.62
N GLU A 8 2.24 1.33 13.42
CA GLU A 8 2.77 0.32 12.50
C GLU A 8 3.05 0.99 11.15
N SER A 9 4.26 0.81 10.62
CA SER A 9 4.68 1.44 9.37
C SER A 9 5.14 0.37 8.40
N LYS A 10 4.83 0.52 7.12
CA LYS A 10 5.30 -0.42 6.09
C LYS A 10 5.60 0.25 4.76
N PRO A 11 6.45 -0.36 3.92
CA PRO A 11 6.78 0.19 2.61
C PRO A 11 5.65 -0.05 1.60
N CYS A 12 5.37 0.95 0.77
CA CYS A 12 4.45 0.81 -0.36
C CYS A 12 5.04 -0.11 -1.42
N ILE A 13 4.34 -1.18 -1.82
CA ILE A 13 4.86 -2.12 -2.83
C ILE A 13 5.01 -1.49 -4.23
N HIS A 14 4.40 -0.33 -4.48
CA HIS A 14 4.47 0.35 -5.77
C HIS A 14 5.59 1.40 -5.83
N CYS A 15 5.72 2.25 -4.80
CA CYS A 15 6.66 3.37 -4.80
C CYS A 15 7.74 3.31 -3.71
N GLY A 16 7.75 2.27 -2.86
CA GLY A 16 8.72 2.11 -1.77
C GLY A 16 8.51 3.05 -0.58
N ARG A 17 7.70 4.11 -0.71
CA ARG A 17 7.47 5.09 0.36
C ARG A 17 6.90 4.41 1.61
N LEU A 18 7.55 4.63 2.76
CA LEU A 18 7.03 4.24 4.07
C LEU A 18 5.74 4.99 4.37
N PHE A 19 4.73 4.27 4.86
CA PHE A 19 3.48 4.86 5.28
C PHE A 19 2.99 4.22 6.57
N GLU A 20 2.36 5.04 7.41
CA GLU A 20 1.89 4.66 8.73
C GLU A 20 0.47 4.08 8.69
N ASN A 21 0.18 3.24 9.69
CA ASN A 21 -1.13 2.69 9.93
C ASN A 21 -2.06 3.79 10.42
N ARG A 22 -3.01 4.18 9.57
CA ARG A 22 -4.07 5.11 9.95
C ARG A 22 -5.08 4.38 10.85
N LYS A 23 -5.54 5.02 11.93
CA LYS A 23 -6.52 4.47 12.91
C LYS A 23 -7.69 3.72 12.26
N LYS A 24 -8.21 4.23 11.13
CA LYS A 24 -9.32 3.63 10.36
C LYS A 24 -9.00 2.26 9.73
N TRP A 25 -7.74 1.95 9.44
CA TRP A 25 -7.34 0.65 8.91
C TRP A 25 -7.18 -0.40 10.00
N ARG A 26 -6.61 -0.03 11.14
CA ARG A 26 -6.52 -0.92 12.32
C ARG A 26 -7.90 -1.31 12.84
N SER A 27 -8.81 -0.34 13.01
CA SER A 27 -10.19 -0.62 13.47
C SER A 27 -11.00 -1.48 12.50
N ARG A 28 -10.62 -1.52 11.23
CA ARG A 28 -11.27 -2.36 10.21
C ARG A 28 -10.54 -3.68 9.99
N HIS A 29 -9.46 -3.96 10.73
CA HIS A 29 -8.61 -5.14 10.54
C HIS A 29 -8.12 -5.32 9.08
N VAL A 30 -8.07 -4.22 8.30
CA VAL A 30 -7.64 -4.25 6.90
C VAL A 30 -6.18 -3.88 6.73
N TRP A 31 -5.48 -3.53 7.83
CA TRP A 31 -4.11 -3.04 7.77
C TRP A 31 -3.23 -4.00 6.98
N ASP A 32 -3.21 -5.30 7.29
CA ASP A 32 -2.46 -6.34 6.57
C ASP A 32 -2.69 -6.30 5.05
N SER A 33 -3.94 -6.15 4.61
CA SER A 33 -4.32 -6.06 3.20
C SER A 33 -3.89 -4.76 2.49
N VAL A 34 -3.61 -3.69 3.23
CA VAL A 34 -3.20 -2.40 2.64
C VAL A 34 -1.72 -2.46 2.22
N LEU A 35 -1.42 -2.76 0.96
CA LEU A 35 -0.01 -2.81 0.49
C LEU A 35 0.50 -1.49 -0.11
N HIS A 36 -0.35 -0.46 -0.18
CA HIS A 36 -0.08 0.76 -0.93
C HIS A 36 -0.34 2.00 -0.08
N CYS A 37 0.55 3.00 -0.17
CA CYS A 37 0.41 4.27 0.55
C CYS A 37 -0.83 5.08 0.13
N SER A 38 -1.35 4.85 -1.09
CA SER A 38 -2.47 5.59 -1.67
C SER A 38 -3.28 4.75 -2.65
N LYS A 39 -4.55 5.14 -2.86
CA LYS A 39 -5.40 4.57 -3.93
C LYS A 39 -4.77 4.72 -5.31
N LYS A 40 -4.05 5.82 -5.57
CA LYS A 40 -3.32 6.06 -6.82
C LYS A 40 -2.26 4.97 -7.06
N CYS A 41 -1.44 4.65 -6.06
CA CYS A 41 -0.44 3.57 -6.16
C CYS A 41 -1.08 2.20 -6.41
N ALA A 42 -2.21 1.90 -5.76
CA ALA A 42 -2.94 0.66 -6.00
C ALA A 42 -3.48 0.57 -7.45
N LEU A 43 -4.00 1.67 -8.00
CA LEU A 43 -4.48 1.74 -9.38
C LEU A 43 -3.35 1.60 -10.40
N LEU A 44 -2.22 2.30 -10.19
CA LEU A 44 -1.05 2.21 -11.06
C LEU A 44 -0.47 0.79 -11.07
N ARG A 45 -0.35 0.14 -9.90
CA ARG A 45 0.07 -1.27 -9.81
C ARG A 45 -0.83 -2.19 -10.62
N ARG A 46 -2.15 -2.01 -10.52
CA ARG A 46 -3.14 -2.79 -11.30
C ARG A 46 -3.02 -2.54 -12.80
N ARG A 47 -2.82 -1.29 -13.22
CA ARG A 47 -2.62 -0.93 -14.63
C ARG A 47 -1.34 -1.54 -15.19
N LYS A 48 -0.23 -1.45 -14.44
CA LYS A 48 1.05 -2.08 -14.82
C LYS A 48 0.89 -3.58 -15.04
N LYS A 49 0.31 -4.31 -14.06
CA LYS A 49 0.03 -5.75 -14.21
C LYS A 49 -0.82 -6.08 -15.43
N ARG A 50 -1.80 -5.24 -15.77
CA ARG A 50 -2.65 -5.44 -16.96
C ARG A 50 -1.88 -5.22 -18.26
N ALA A 51 -1.01 -4.22 -18.32
CA ALA A 51 -0.14 -3.98 -19.47
C ALA A 51 0.82 -5.16 -19.67
N GLU A 52 1.52 -5.58 -18.61
CA GLU A 52 2.43 -6.73 -18.62
C GLU A 52 1.71 -8.02 -19.09
N ARG A 53 0.45 -8.23 -18.67
CA ARG A 53 -0.35 -9.39 -19.12
C ARG A 53 -0.70 -9.33 -20.61
N LYS A 54 -0.94 -8.13 -21.16
CA LYS A 54 -1.20 -7.96 -22.60
C LYS A 54 0.06 -8.25 -23.41
N GLU A 55 1.21 -7.76 -22.95
CA GLU A 55 2.50 -7.97 -23.61
C GLU A 55 2.97 -9.43 -23.57
N ARG A 56 2.61 -10.18 -22.51
CA ARG A 56 2.93 -11.60 -22.37
C ARG A 56 2.00 -12.56 -23.14
N LYS A 57 0.95 -12.05 -23.79
CA LYS A 57 0.07 -12.90 -24.60
C LYS A 57 0.70 -13.03 -26.00
N PRO A 58 1.17 -14.23 -26.40
CA PRO A 58 1.65 -14.46 -27.75
C PRO A 58 0.55 -14.23 -28.79
#